data_AF-A0A1H9J6Z5-F1
#
_entry.id   AF-A0A1H9J6Z5-F1
#
_cell.length_a   1.000
_cell.length_b   1.000
_cell.length_c   1.000
_cell.angle_alpha   90.00
_cell.angle_beta   90.00
_cell.angle_gamma   90.00
#
_symmetry.space_group_name_H-M   'P 1'
#
loop_
_entity.id
_entity.type
_entity.pdbx_description
1 polymer ?
#
loop_
_entity_poly.entity_id
_entity_poly.type
_entity_poly.pdbx_seq_one_letter_code
_entity_poly.pdbx_strand_id
1 'polypeptide(L)'
;MNALRRVLVALVIPLLGYLLGATIFTHFWNQVEPGDLAKADLVATAKSCERRGPVAWRGFGFHHECRVDVRVRSTGETYTSTVTGWLTPADIGKQYAVHTVRHGGSLQPEVRSQSAVLLGWLSTFAFAIGFLFLNVWIARHVWPDAPRRKRRMPIRYEPPQT
;
A
#
# COMPACT_ATOMS: atom_id res chain seq x y z
N MET A 1 -10.83 14.74 30.06
CA MET A 1 -10.28 13.59 29.30
C MET A 1 -10.60 13.61 27.78
N ASN A 2 -10.94 14.75 27.17
CA ASN A 2 -11.53 14.76 25.82
C ASN A 2 -10.55 15.13 24.69
N ALA A 3 -9.56 15.99 24.93
CA ALA A 3 -8.63 16.43 23.88
C ALA A 3 -7.60 15.34 23.52
N LEU A 4 -6.95 14.72 24.50
CA LEU A 4 -5.96 13.65 24.27
C LEU A 4 -6.59 12.46 23.54
N ARG A 5 -7.80 12.04 23.92
CA ARG A 5 -8.53 10.97 23.24
C ARG A 5 -8.83 11.33 21.79
N ARG A 6 -9.23 12.58 21.49
CA ARG A 6 -9.47 13.06 20.12
C ARG A 6 -8.20 13.05 19.28
N VAL A 7 -7.08 13.51 19.83
CA VAL A 7 -5.78 13.53 19.14
C VAL A 7 -5.28 12.11 18.88
N LEU A 8 -5.37 11.22 19.88
CA LEU A 8 -5.00 9.81 19.71
C LEU A 8 -5.87 9.12 18.66
N VAL A 9 -7.19 9.31 18.70
CA VAL A 9 -8.10 8.76 17.68
C VAL A 9 -7.77 9.31 16.29
N ALA A 10 -7.47 10.59 16.16
CA ALA A 10 -7.11 11.24 14.90
C ALA A 10 -5.77 10.77 14.31
N LEU A 11 -4.85 10.26 15.14
CA LEU A 11 -3.55 9.76 14.67
C LEU A 11 -3.55 8.24 14.48
N VAL A 12 -4.07 7.51 15.46
CA VAL A 12 -4.01 6.04 15.50
C VAL A 12 -4.92 5.43 14.44
N ILE A 13 -6.13 5.96 14.23
CA ILE A 13 -7.07 5.38 13.27
C ILE A 13 -6.56 5.50 11.84
N PRO A 14 -6.12 6.68 11.34
CA PRO A 14 -5.51 6.78 10.02
C PRO A 14 -4.28 5.89 9.85
N LEU A 15 -3.43 5.79 10.88
CA LEU A 15 -2.26 4.92 10.84
C LEU A 15 -2.64 3.44 10.70
N LEU A 16 -3.60 2.97 11.49
CA LEU A 16 -4.09 1.58 11.40
C LEU A 16 -4.79 1.32 10.06
N GLY A 17 -5.60 2.27 9.58
CA GLY A 17 -6.23 2.17 8.27
C GLY A 17 -5.21 2.09 7.14
N TYR A 18 -4.17 2.92 7.19
CA TYR A 18 -3.06 2.86 6.23
C TYR A 18 -2.37 1.49 6.26
N LEU A 19 -2.01 0.99 7.44
CA LEU A 19 -1.33 -0.31 7.55
C LEU A 19 -2.20 -1.47 7.07
N LEU A 20 -3.50 -1.46 7.37
CA LEU A 20 -4.45 -2.46 6.87
C LEU A 20 -4.60 -2.38 5.34
N GLY A 21 -4.79 -1.17 4.80
CA GLY A 21 -4.88 -0.96 3.35
C GLY A 21 -3.61 -1.40 2.62
N ALA A 22 -2.44 -1.05 3.17
CA ALA A 22 -1.15 -1.48 2.66
C ALA A 22 -0.99 -3.02 2.71
N THR A 23 -1.52 -3.67 3.76
CA THR A 23 -1.50 -5.14 3.88
C THR A 23 -2.33 -5.80 2.78
N ILE A 24 -3.57 -5.32 2.56
CA ILE A 24 -4.47 -5.82 1.51
C ILE A 24 -3.80 -5.65 0.14
N PHE A 25 -3.34 -4.44 -0.15
CA PHE A 25 -2.66 -4.15 -1.42
C PHE A 25 -1.45 -5.06 -1.63
N THR A 26 -0.58 -5.17 -0.63
CA THR A 26 0.66 -5.96 -0.71
C THR A 26 0.38 -7.45 -0.88
N HIS A 27 -0.67 -7.99 -0.23
CA HIS A 27 -1.05 -9.39 -0.37
C HIS A 27 -1.34 -9.77 -1.83
N PHE A 28 -2.10 -8.93 -2.54
CA PHE A 28 -2.42 -9.17 -3.94
C PHE A 28 -1.28 -8.77 -4.89
N TRP A 29 -0.57 -7.70 -4.57
CA TRP A 29 0.52 -7.19 -5.41
C TRP A 29 1.75 -8.11 -5.47
N ASN A 30 1.93 -8.95 -4.44
CA ASN A 30 3.02 -9.91 -4.36
C ASN A 30 2.74 -11.22 -5.10
N GLN A 31 1.54 -11.41 -5.67
CA GLN A 31 1.27 -12.59 -6.49
C GLN A 31 1.90 -12.43 -7.88
N VAL A 32 2.94 -13.21 -8.13
CA VAL A 32 3.76 -13.14 -9.33
C VAL A 32 3.79 -14.47 -10.06
N GLU A 33 4.02 -14.39 -11.36
CA GLU A 33 4.21 -15.56 -12.21
C GLU A 33 5.63 -15.55 -12.79
N PRO A 34 6.22 -16.72 -13.13
CA PRO A 34 7.58 -16.81 -13.67
C PRO A 34 7.81 -16.01 -14.96
N GLY A 35 6.75 -15.73 -15.71
CA GLY A 35 6.82 -15.02 -17.00
C GLY A 35 7.48 -15.84 -18.12
N ASP A 36 7.66 -15.21 -19.29
CA ASP A 36 8.28 -15.84 -20.46
C ASP A 36 9.80 -15.60 -20.46
N LEU A 37 10.55 -16.56 -19.93
CA LEU A 37 12.02 -16.51 -19.87
C LEU A 37 12.67 -16.39 -21.26
N ALA A 38 11.99 -16.83 -22.33
CA ALA A 38 12.51 -16.77 -23.68
C ALA A 38 12.39 -15.39 -24.32
N LYS A 39 11.61 -14.47 -23.72
CA LYS A 39 11.45 -13.08 -24.17
C LYS A 39 12.02 -12.05 -23.19
N ALA A 40 12.29 -12.45 -21.95
CA ALA A 40 12.82 -11.57 -20.93
C ALA A 40 14.24 -11.06 -21.26
N ASP A 41 14.46 -9.76 -21.06
CA ASP A 41 15.79 -9.13 -21.14
C ASP A 41 16.61 -9.38 -19.86
N LEU A 42 15.92 -9.52 -18.73
CA LEU A 42 16.52 -9.77 -17.42
C LEU A 42 15.85 -10.99 -16.78
N VAL A 43 16.66 -11.91 -16.28
CA VAL A 43 16.20 -13.10 -15.57
C VAL A 43 16.75 -13.06 -14.15
N ALA A 44 15.87 -13.03 -13.15
CA ALA A 44 16.23 -13.09 -11.74
C ALA A 44 16.12 -14.52 -11.21
N THR A 45 17.16 -14.97 -10.50
CA THR A 45 17.17 -16.26 -9.79
C THR A 45 17.32 -16.03 -8.30
N ALA A 46 16.38 -16.54 -7.49
CA ALA A 46 16.46 -16.38 -6.04
C ALA A 46 17.54 -17.26 -5.42
N LYS A 47 18.39 -16.66 -4.57
CA LYS A 47 19.48 -17.34 -3.86
C LYS A 47 19.19 -17.57 -2.39
N SER A 48 18.71 -16.54 -1.70
CA SER A 48 18.41 -16.60 -0.27
C SER A 48 17.28 -15.63 0.04
N CYS A 49 16.50 -15.93 1.08
CA CYS A 49 15.39 -15.09 1.52
C CYS A 49 15.41 -14.94 3.04
N GLU A 50 15.42 -13.72 3.52
CA GLU A 50 15.29 -13.39 4.94
C GLU A 50 13.85 -12.98 5.25
N ARG A 51 13.33 -13.39 6.40
CA ARG A 51 12.01 -12.96 6.87
C ARG A 51 12.14 -11.63 7.63
N ARG A 52 11.32 -10.65 7.25
CA ARG A 52 11.20 -9.32 7.87
C ARG A 52 9.77 -9.12 8.38
N GLY A 53 9.57 -8.19 9.32
CA GLY A 53 8.26 -7.90 9.93
C GLY A 53 8.17 -8.35 11.40
N PRO A 54 7.05 -8.09 12.09
CA PRO A 54 5.67 -8.13 11.56
C PRO A 54 5.03 -6.78 11.16
N VAL A 55 5.74 -5.65 11.32
CA VAL A 55 5.23 -4.32 10.93
C VAL A 55 6.24 -3.63 10.02
N ALA A 56 5.78 -3.13 8.87
CA ALA A 56 6.59 -2.35 7.93
C ALA A 56 5.74 -1.30 7.22
N TRP A 57 6.37 -0.42 6.44
CA TRP A 57 5.66 0.52 5.56
C TRP A 57 4.73 -0.15 4.53
N ARG A 58 4.91 -1.45 4.29
CA ARG A 58 4.07 -2.27 3.41
C ARG A 58 2.85 -2.86 4.12
N GLY A 59 2.63 -2.51 5.38
CA GLY A 59 1.53 -2.98 6.20
C GLY A 59 1.94 -3.95 7.31
N PHE A 60 0.95 -4.67 7.82
CA PHE A 60 1.13 -5.75 8.77
C PHE A 60 1.49 -7.05 8.05
N GLY A 61 2.25 -7.89 8.73
CA GLY A 61 2.61 -9.22 8.29
C GLY A 61 4.10 -9.41 8.08
N PHE A 62 4.48 -10.67 7.94
CA PHE A 62 5.83 -11.04 7.56
C PHE A 62 5.98 -10.95 6.05
N HIS A 63 7.12 -10.43 5.62
CA HIS A 63 7.50 -10.41 4.22
C HIS A 63 8.91 -10.95 4.07
N HIS A 64 9.26 -11.33 2.85
CA HIS A 64 10.59 -11.85 2.56
C HIS A 64 11.40 -10.83 1.77
N GLU A 65 12.64 -10.65 2.18
CA GLU A 65 13.66 -9.91 1.46
C GLU A 65 14.61 -10.95 0.88
N CYS A 66 14.58 -11.10 -0.44
CA CYS A 66 15.33 -12.13 -1.14
C CYS A 66 16.49 -11.51 -1.93
N ARG A 67 17.67 -12.11 -1.80
CA ARG A 67 18.80 -11.84 -2.69
C ARG A 67 18.63 -12.65 -3.97
N VAL A 68 18.72 -11.97 -5.10
CA VAL A 68 18.56 -12.55 -6.43
C VAL A 68 19.81 -12.29 -7.26
N ASP A 69 20.21 -13.27 -8.05
CA ASP A 69 21.16 -13.06 -9.13
C ASP A 69 20.40 -12.75 -10.41
N VAL A 70 20.66 -11.58 -10.97
CA VAL A 70 20.06 -11.12 -12.22
C VAL A 70 21.03 -11.38 -13.35
N ARG A 71 20.57 -12.10 -14.36
CA ARG A 71 21.30 -12.31 -15.61
C ARG A 71 20.73 -11.39 -16.69
N VAL A 72 21.60 -10.58 -17.28
CA VAL A 72 21.27 -9.76 -18.44
C VAL A 72 21.44 -10.61 -19.68
N ARG A 73 20.39 -10.75 -20.49
CA ARG A 73 20.44 -11.63 -21.66
C ARG A 73 21.32 -11.07 -22.78
N SER A 74 21.31 -9.76 -22.99
CA SER A 74 22.05 -9.09 -24.07
C SER A 74 23.56 -9.15 -23.89
N THR A 75 24.06 -8.97 -22.65
CA THR A 75 25.50 -8.96 -22.35
C THR A 75 26.00 -10.26 -21.74
N GLY A 76 25.10 -11.09 -21.20
CA GLY A 76 25.45 -12.29 -20.44
C GLY A 76 25.96 -11.99 -19.02
N GLU A 77 26.05 -10.72 -18.64
CA GLU A 77 26.51 -10.30 -17.31
C GLU A 77 25.54 -10.75 -16.22
N THR A 78 26.10 -11.01 -15.04
CA THR A 78 25.33 -11.35 -13.85
C THR A 78 25.66 -10.38 -12.74
N TYR A 79 24.63 -9.88 -12.06
CA TYR A 79 24.79 -9.03 -10.88
C TYR A 79 23.78 -9.42 -9.81
N THR A 80 24.16 -9.24 -8.55
CA THR A 80 23.27 -9.52 -7.43
C THR A 80 22.44 -8.29 -7.11
N SER A 81 21.16 -8.50 -6.79
CA SER A 81 20.24 -7.47 -6.34
C SER A 81 19.36 -8.02 -5.22
N THR A 82 18.62 -7.13 -4.56
CA THR A 82 17.69 -7.50 -3.49
C THR A 82 16.28 -7.14 -3.90
N VAL A 83 15.35 -8.07 -3.69
CA VAL A 83 13.93 -7.89 -3.99
C VAL A 83 13.11 -8.15 -2.74
N THR A 84 12.02 -7.40 -2.59
CA THR A 84 11.22 -7.43 -1.36
C THR A 84 9.76 -7.71 -1.66
N GLY A 85 9.21 -8.72 -0.97
CA GLY A 85 7.79 -8.99 -0.85
C GLY A 85 7.23 -10.03 -1.83
N TRP A 86 7.71 -10.06 -3.07
CA TRP A 86 7.10 -10.87 -4.13
C TRP A 86 7.79 -12.22 -4.41
N LEU A 87 8.94 -12.48 -3.77
CA LEU A 87 9.56 -13.81 -3.76
C LEU A 87 9.44 -14.44 -2.37
N THR A 88 9.33 -15.75 -2.34
CA THR A 88 9.27 -16.53 -1.10
C THR A 88 10.43 -17.53 -1.01
N PRO A 89 10.70 -18.11 0.18
CA PRO A 89 11.71 -19.16 0.31
C PRO A 89 11.46 -20.38 -0.58
N ALA A 90 10.21 -20.64 -0.97
CA ALA A 90 9.86 -21.71 -1.90
C ALA A 90 10.31 -21.45 -3.35
N ASP A 91 10.76 -20.22 -3.65
CA ASP A 91 11.18 -19.79 -4.98
C ASP A 91 12.70 -19.77 -5.15
N ILE A 92 13.44 -20.16 -4.11
CA ILE A 92 14.90 -20.31 -4.17
C ILE A 92 15.26 -21.31 -5.28
N GLY A 93 16.15 -20.89 -6.19
CA GLY A 93 16.56 -21.65 -7.37
C GLY A 93 15.63 -21.53 -8.58
N LYS A 94 14.44 -20.93 -8.45
CA LYS A 94 13.56 -20.66 -9.59
C LYS A 94 13.97 -19.38 -10.32
N GLN A 95 13.65 -19.33 -11.61
CA GLN A 95 13.92 -18.19 -12.49
C GLN A 95 12.62 -17.41 -12.77
N TYR A 96 12.72 -16.09 -12.72
CA TYR A 96 11.63 -15.17 -13.02
C TYR A 96 12.07 -14.15 -14.05
N ALA A 97 11.21 -13.90 -15.03
CA ALA A 97 11.33 -12.78 -15.94
C ALA A 97 11.08 -11.47 -15.17
N VAL A 98 12.03 -10.54 -15.24
CA VAL A 98 11.97 -9.27 -14.51
C VAL A 98 12.30 -8.10 -15.42
N HIS A 99 11.88 -6.91 -14.99
CA HIS A 99 12.25 -5.65 -15.62
C HIS A 99 12.60 -4.61 -14.55
N THR A 100 13.27 -3.55 -14.97
CA THR A 100 13.54 -2.39 -14.12
C THR A 100 12.75 -1.19 -14.62
N VAL A 101 11.99 -0.53 -13.75
CA VAL A 101 11.18 0.66 -14.12
C VAL A 101 12.08 1.85 -14.52
N ARG A 102 13.30 1.89 -13.98
CA ARG A 102 14.35 2.87 -14.29
C ARG A 102 15.71 2.19 -14.18
N HIS A 103 16.71 2.67 -14.90
CA HIS A 103 18.09 2.18 -14.75
C HIS A 103 18.53 2.30 -13.28
N GLY A 104 18.97 1.19 -12.67
CA GLY A 104 19.29 1.10 -11.24
C GLY A 104 18.09 1.08 -10.29
N GLY A 105 16.86 1.00 -10.79
CA GLY A 105 15.64 0.92 -9.99
C GLY A 105 15.39 -0.47 -9.41
N SER A 106 14.37 -0.58 -8.55
CA SER A 106 13.92 -1.86 -8.01
C SER A 106 13.50 -2.82 -9.13
N LEU A 107 13.93 -4.07 -9.05
CA LEU A 107 13.46 -5.13 -9.94
C LEU A 107 11.98 -5.42 -9.69
N GLN A 108 11.23 -5.49 -10.79
CA GLN A 108 9.82 -5.81 -10.79
C GLN A 108 9.61 -7.06 -11.66
N PRO A 109 8.69 -7.96 -11.26
CA PRO A 109 8.29 -9.10 -12.10
C PRO A 109 7.67 -8.59 -13.40
N GLU A 110 7.98 -9.23 -14.51
CA GLU A 110 7.39 -8.89 -15.82
C GLU A 110 5.90 -9.24 -15.87
N VAL A 111 5.53 -10.39 -15.31
CA VAL A 111 4.15 -10.85 -15.25
C VAL A 111 3.67 -10.85 -13.80
N ARG A 112 2.56 -10.16 -13.57
CA ARG A 112 1.74 -10.29 -12.36
C ARG A 112 0.46 -11.01 -12.71
N SER A 113 -0.05 -11.80 -11.77
CA SER A 113 -1.34 -12.45 -11.92
C SER A 113 -2.42 -11.40 -12.15
N GLN A 114 -3.02 -11.37 -13.35
CA GLN A 114 -3.99 -10.34 -13.76
C GLN A 114 -5.22 -10.33 -12.84
N SER A 115 -5.68 -11.52 -12.42
CA SER A 115 -6.78 -11.67 -11.47
C SER A 115 -6.40 -11.12 -10.10
N ALA A 116 -5.19 -11.37 -9.61
CA ALA A 116 -4.70 -10.82 -8.35
C ALA A 116 -4.60 -9.28 -8.40
N VAL A 117 -4.11 -8.71 -9.51
CA VAL A 117 -4.05 -7.25 -9.69
C VAL A 117 -5.45 -6.64 -9.65
N LEU A 118 -6.40 -7.20 -10.39
CA LEU A 118 -7.77 -6.69 -10.44
C LEU A 118 -8.48 -6.81 -9.09
N LEU A 119 -8.36 -7.96 -8.41
CA LEU A 119 -8.87 -8.15 -7.04
C LEU A 119 -8.17 -7.24 -6.03
N GLY A 120 -6.86 -7.00 -6.18
CA GLY A 120 -6.09 -6.07 -5.38
C GLY A 120 -6.61 -4.64 -5.48
N TRP A 121 -6.89 -4.17 -6.70
CA TRP A 121 -7.53 -2.87 -6.91
C TRP A 121 -8.92 -2.80 -6.31
N LEU A 122 -9.80 -3.76 -6.63
CA LEU A 122 -11.18 -3.77 -6.13
C LEU A 122 -11.23 -3.79 -4.60
N SER A 123 -10.43 -4.67 -3.96
CA SER A 123 -10.38 -4.78 -2.51
C SER A 123 -9.80 -3.52 -1.85
N THR A 124 -8.76 -2.92 -2.42
CA THR A 124 -8.16 -1.68 -1.90
C THR A 124 -9.13 -0.51 -2.02
N PHE A 125 -9.85 -0.37 -3.14
CA PHE A 125 -10.85 0.68 -3.31
C PHE A 125 -12.05 0.49 -2.39
N ALA A 126 -12.58 -0.74 -2.28
CA ALA A 126 -13.68 -1.04 -1.37
C ALA A 126 -13.29 -0.75 0.09
N PHE A 127 -12.08 -1.12 0.50
CA PHE A 127 -11.54 -0.81 1.81
C PHE A 127 -11.38 0.70 2.01
N ALA A 128 -10.81 1.43 1.05
CA ALA A 128 -10.63 2.88 1.14
C ALA A 128 -11.98 3.61 1.31
N ILE A 129 -13.00 3.22 0.54
CA ILE A 129 -14.36 3.77 0.66
C ILE A 129 -14.93 3.48 2.05
N GLY A 130 -14.90 2.22 2.49
CA GLY A 130 -15.40 1.83 3.82
C GLY A 130 -14.66 2.55 4.95
N PHE A 131 -13.34 2.71 4.82
CA PHE A 131 -12.51 3.42 5.78
C PHE A 131 -12.83 4.91 5.83
N LEU A 132 -13.10 5.56 4.70
CA LEU A 132 -13.55 6.95 4.66
C LEU A 132 -14.90 7.12 5.36
N PHE A 133 -15.88 6.23 5.10
CA PHE A 133 -17.16 6.25 5.81
C PHE A 133 -16.99 6.05 7.31
N LEU A 134 -16.10 5.14 7.73
CA LEU A 134 -15.77 4.93 9.13
C LEU A 134 -15.18 6.20 9.75
N ASN A 135 -14.24 6.87 9.07
CA ASN A 135 -13.67 8.13 9.57
C ASN A 135 -14.72 9.23 9.71
N VAL A 136 -15.64 9.37 8.75
CA VAL A 136 -16.75 10.33 8.83
C VAL A 136 -17.69 10.00 10.00
N TRP A 137 -18.00 8.72 10.20
CA TRP A 137 -18.84 8.25 11.31
C TRP A 137 -18.18 8.53 12.67
N ILE A 138 -16.90 8.17 12.81
CA ILE A 138 -16.12 8.46 14.02
C ILE A 138 -16.03 9.96 14.26
N ALA A 139 -15.78 10.75 13.22
CA ALA A 139 -15.67 12.19 13.34
C ALA A 139 -16.99 12.81 13.86
N ARG A 140 -18.14 12.37 13.34
CA ARG A 140 -19.47 12.80 13.82
C ARG A 140 -19.72 12.46 15.28
N HIS A 141 -19.22 11.31 15.75
CA HIS A 141 -19.47 10.85 17.12
C HIS A 141 -18.47 11.42 18.14
N VAL A 142 -17.23 11.67 17.72
CA VAL A 142 -16.12 12.13 18.57
C VAL A 142 -16.03 13.66 18.63
N TRP A 143 -16.46 14.35 17.57
CA TRP A 143 -16.63 15.81 17.51
C TRP A 143 -18.11 16.20 17.30
N PRO A 144 -18.95 16.10 18.35
CA PRO A 144 -20.36 16.50 18.26
C PRO A 144 -20.57 18.02 18.06
N ASP A 145 -19.52 18.84 18.06
CA ASP A 145 -19.62 20.29 17.92
C ASP A 145 -19.12 20.76 16.56
N ALA A 146 -19.82 20.39 15.48
CA ALA A 146 -19.86 21.32 14.35
C ALA A 146 -20.64 22.54 14.85
N PRO A 147 -20.05 23.75 14.95
CA PRO A 147 -20.79 24.91 15.40
C PRO A 147 -22.00 25.03 14.49
N ARG A 148 -23.21 24.83 15.06
CA ARG A 148 -24.47 25.18 14.41
C ARG A 148 -24.21 26.53 13.78
N ARG A 149 -24.20 26.59 12.44
CA ARG A 149 -24.08 27.84 11.69
C ARG A 149 -25.17 28.73 12.26
N LYS A 150 -24.84 29.61 13.21
CA LYS A 150 -25.80 30.54 13.80
C LYS A 150 -26.21 31.38 12.59
N ARG A 151 -27.41 31.11 12.04
CA ARG A 151 -28.03 32.00 11.08
C ARG A 151 -27.97 33.36 11.75
N ARG A 152 -27.15 34.28 11.21
CA ARG A 152 -27.23 35.69 11.61
C ARG A 152 -28.69 36.06 11.43
N MET A 153 -29.41 36.30 12.52
CA MET A 153 -30.75 36.86 12.42
C MET A 153 -30.60 38.22 11.74
N PRO A 154 -31.47 38.56 10.77
CA PRO A 154 -31.43 39.87 10.15
C PRO A 154 -31.66 40.93 11.24
N ILE A 155 -30.78 41.93 11.27
CA ILE A 155 -30.90 43.07 12.18
C ILE A 155 -32.22 43.76 11.85
N ARG A 156 -33.16 43.76 12.79
CA ARG A 156 -34.43 44.48 12.65
C ARG A 156 -34.09 45.98 12.70
N TYR A 157 -34.31 46.69 11.59
CA TYR A 157 -34.16 48.14 11.55
C TYR A 157 -35.33 48.76 12.33
N GLU A 158 -35.02 49.51 13.38
CA GLU A 158 -35.99 50.28 14.14
C GLU A 158 -35.95 51.72 13.59
N PRO A 159 -37.05 52.22 12.99
CA PRO A 159 -37.07 53.57 12.43
C PRO A 159 -36.98 54.63 13.54
N PRO A 160 -36.34 55.78 13.29
CA PRO A 160 -36.20 56.83 14.28
C PRO A 160 -37.58 57.33 14.71
N GLN A 161 -37.79 57.43 16.03
CA GLN A 161 -39.00 58.00 16.60
C GLN A 161 -39.06 59.49 16.27
N THR A 162 -40.14 59.89 15.60
CA THR A 162 -40.49 61.29 15.30
C THR A 162 -40.88 62.05 16.55
#